data_AF-A0A4R4CYB6-F1
#
_entry.id   AF-A0A4R4CYB6-F1
#
_cell.length_a   1.000
_cell.length_b   1.000
_cell.length_c   1.000
_cell.angle_alpha   90.00
_cell.angle_beta   90.00
_cell.angle_gamma   90.00
#
_symmetry.space_group_name_H-M   'P 1'
#
loop_
_entity.id
_entity.type
_entity.pdbx_description
1 polymer ?
#
loop_
_entity_poly.entity_id
_entity_poly.type
_entity_poly.pdbx_seq_one_letter_code
_entity_poly.pdbx_strand_id
1 'polypeptide(L)'
;MAVRILLSTKLGELRWTQADLARKTGIRPTTINEMYHEISDRVSLEHLDLICEALDCELSDILVRIPNEVPKLQNRSRAGEIEKDD
;
A
#
# COMPACT_ATOMS: atom_id res chain seq x y z
N MET A 1 10.54 -2.23 5.39
CA MET A 1 9.60 -1.37 4.64
C MET A 1 8.33 -1.30 5.48
N ALA A 2 7.78 -0.11 5.72
CA ALA A 2 6.73 0.03 6.75
C ALA A 2 5.31 -0.20 6.22
N VAL A 3 5.12 -0.30 4.90
CA VAL A 3 3.83 -0.53 4.24
C VAL A 3 4.02 -1.69 3.27
N ARG A 4 3.06 -2.60 3.21
CA ARG A 4 3.05 -3.79 2.36
C ARG A 4 1.78 -3.85 1.52
N ILE A 5 1.88 -4.51 0.37
CA ILE A 5 0.76 -4.76 -0.54
C ILE A 5 0.41 -6.25 -0.48
N LEU A 6 -0.80 -6.58 -0.02
CA LEU A 6 -1.28 -7.95 0.19
C LEU A 6 -2.06 -8.50 -1.01
N LEU A 7 -1.87 -7.90 -2.19
CA LEU A 7 -2.64 -8.25 -3.39
C LEU A 7 -2.48 -9.72 -3.80
N SER A 8 -1.28 -10.29 -3.66
CA SER A 8 -1.03 -11.70 -3.97
C SER A 8 -1.82 -12.65 -3.07
N THR A 9 -1.88 -12.34 -1.77
CA THR A 9 -2.69 -13.08 -0.80
C THR A 9 -4.17 -13.00 -1.16
N LYS A 10 -4.69 -11.79 -1.37
CA LYS A 10 -6.12 -11.59 -1.67
C LYS A 10 -6.55 -12.28 -2.97
N LEU A 11 -5.74 -12.21 -4.03
CA LEU A 11 -6.02 -12.91 -5.28
C LEU A 11 -5.99 -14.44 -5.11
N GLY A 12 -5.08 -14.96 -4.28
CA GLY A 12 -5.01 -16.38 -3.96
C GLY A 12 -6.28 -16.89 -3.24
N GLU A 13 -6.76 -16.14 -2.25
CA GLU A 13 -8.00 -16.43 -1.51
C GLU A 13 -9.22 -16.50 -2.44
N LEU A 14 -9.33 -15.55 -3.36
CA LEU A 14 -10.43 -15.44 -4.32
C LEU A 14 -10.25 -16.34 -5.55
N ARG A 15 -9.10 -16.99 -5.72
CA ARG A 15 -8.70 -17.74 -6.93
C ARG A 15 -8.72 -16.90 -8.22
N TRP A 16 -8.36 -15.63 -8.11
CA TRP A 16 -8.21 -14.73 -9.25
C TRP A 16 -6.79 -14.74 -9.81
N THR A 17 -6.66 -14.60 -11.13
CA THR A 17 -5.36 -14.34 -11.75
C THR A 17 -5.07 -12.84 -11.84
N GLN A 18 -3.79 -12.45 -11.96
CA GLN A 18 -3.41 -11.06 -12.28
C GLN A 18 -4.07 -10.58 -13.59
N ALA A 19 -4.28 -11.47 -14.55
CA ALA A 19 -4.93 -11.17 -15.82
C ALA A 19 -6.42 -10.88 -15.66
N ASP A 20 -7.12 -11.61 -14.77
CA ASP A 20 -8.52 -11.34 -14.44
C ASP A 20 -8.68 -9.95 -13.82
N LEU A 21 -7.82 -9.63 -12.85
CA LEU A 21 -7.83 -8.33 -12.19
C LEU A 21 -7.54 -7.20 -13.19
N ALA A 22 -6.52 -7.33 -14.03
CA ALA A 22 -6.19 -6.34 -15.05
C ALA A 22 -7.35 -6.10 -16.03
N ARG A 23 -8.02 -7.17 -16.47
CA ARG A 23 -9.21 -7.06 -17.34
C ARG A 23 -10.38 -6.39 -16.64
N LYS A 24 -10.64 -6.74 -15.38
CA LYS A 24 -11.78 -6.22 -14.62
C LYS A 24 -11.63 -4.73 -14.29
N THR A 25 -10.42 -4.32 -13.91
CA THR A 25 -10.11 -2.96 -13.46
C THR A 25 -9.68 -2.02 -14.59
N GLY A 26 -9.26 -2.56 -15.74
CA GLY A 26 -8.63 -1.77 -16.80
C GLY A 26 -7.21 -1.30 -16.46
N ILE A 27 -6.67 -1.65 -15.29
CA ILE A 27 -5.30 -1.31 -14.89
C ILE A 27 -4.32 -2.11 -15.76
N ARG A 28 -3.22 -1.46 -16.17
CA ARG A 28 -2.19 -2.10 -16.98
C ARG A 28 -1.65 -3.36 -16.28
N PRO A 29 -1.48 -4.49 -17.00
CA PRO A 29 -0.95 -5.72 -16.41
C PRO A 29 0.41 -5.53 -15.71
N THR A 30 1.25 -4.63 -16.22
CA THR A 30 2.54 -4.28 -15.60
C THR A 30 2.36 -3.67 -14.21
N THR A 31 1.40 -2.76 -14.04
CA THR A 31 1.10 -2.14 -12.74
C THR A 31 0.51 -3.17 -11.77
N ILE A 32 -0.39 -4.04 -12.22
CA ILE A 32 -0.89 -5.16 -11.41
C ILE A 32 0.26 -6.07 -10.99
N ASN A 33 1.19 -6.38 -11.89
CA ASN A 33 2.34 -7.23 -11.60
C ASN A 33 3.27 -6.62 -10.55
N GLU A 34 3.56 -5.32 -10.66
CA GLU A 34 4.37 -4.61 -9.67
C GLU A 34 3.72 -4.61 -8.28
N MET A 35 2.41 -4.36 -8.21
CA MET A 35 1.65 -4.39 -6.95
C MET A 35 1.59 -5.82 -6.37
N TYR A 36 1.42 -6.83 -7.22
CA TYR A 36 1.38 -8.24 -6.84
C TYR A 36 2.68 -8.72 -6.20
N HIS A 37 3.83 -8.26 -6.74
CA HIS A 37 5.16 -8.62 -6.25
C HIS A 37 5.72 -7.65 -5.19
N GLU A 38 4.92 -6.69 -4.71
CA GLU A 38 5.34 -5.69 -3.72
C GLU A 38 6.57 -4.85 -4.16
N ILE A 39 6.74 -4.62 -5.47
CA ILE A 39 7.86 -3.83 -6.03
C ILE A 39 7.45 -2.41 -6.45
N SER A 40 6.19 -2.03 -6.22
CA SER A 40 5.70 -0.67 -6.49
C SER A 40 6.24 0.35 -5.48
N ASP A 41 6.98 1.37 -5.96
CA ASP A 41 7.42 2.50 -5.14
C ASP A 41 6.27 3.46 -4.78
N ARG A 42 5.24 3.52 -5.65
CA ARG A 42 4.06 4.38 -5.51
C ARG A 42 2.83 3.61 -5.97
N VAL A 43 1.71 3.89 -5.32
CA VAL A 43 0.39 3.36 -5.68
C VAL A 43 -0.58 4.52 -5.92
N SER A 44 -1.43 4.39 -6.93
CA SER A 44 -2.51 5.34 -7.20
C SER A 44 -3.70 5.00 -6.29
N LEU A 45 -4.29 6.02 -5.65
CA LEU A 45 -5.51 5.84 -4.87
C LEU A 45 -6.67 5.34 -5.74
N GLU A 46 -6.76 5.81 -6.98
CA GLU A 46 -7.77 5.35 -7.94
C GLU A 46 -7.58 3.88 -8.32
N HIS A 47 -6.34 3.41 -8.47
CA HIS A 47 -6.08 1.99 -8.71
C HIS A 47 -6.46 1.14 -7.50
N LEU A 48 -6.21 1.62 -6.27
CA LEU A 48 -6.59 0.91 -5.06
C LEU A 48 -8.12 0.82 -4.94
N ASP A 49 -8.84 1.89 -5.23
CA ASP A 49 -10.31 1.92 -5.24
C ASP A 49 -10.88 0.93 -6.24
N LEU A 50 -10.40 0.95 -7.49
CA LEU A 50 -10.81 0.01 -8.54
C LEU A 50 -10.52 -1.45 -8.18
N ILE A 51 -9.39 -1.73 -7.51
CA ILE A 51 -9.06 -3.07 -7.03
C ILE A 51 -10.04 -3.50 -5.92
N CYS A 52 -10.34 -2.59 -4.98
CA CYS A 52 -11.29 -2.86 -3.91
C CYS A 52 -12.68 -3.17 -4.47
N GLU A 53 -13.16 -2.38 -5.43
CA GLU A 53 -14.43 -2.61 -6.13
C GLU A 53 -14.42 -3.92 -6.93
N ALA A 54 -13.33 -4.21 -7.66
CA ALA A 54 -13.23 -5.42 -8.47
C ALA A 54 -13.21 -6.72 -7.65
N LEU A 55 -12.62 -6.68 -6.45
CA LEU A 55 -12.44 -7.83 -5.57
C LEU A 55 -13.46 -7.88 -4.42
N ASP A 56 -14.37 -6.91 -4.34
CA ASP A 56 -15.34 -6.74 -3.25
C ASP A 56 -14.65 -6.82 -1.86
N CYS A 57 -13.67 -5.95 -1.64
CA CYS A 57 -12.82 -5.99 -0.45
C CYS A 57 -12.51 -4.60 0.12
N GLU A 58 -12.03 -4.57 1.36
CA GLU A 58 -11.61 -3.34 2.00
C GLU A 58 -10.16 -2.97 1.63
N LEU A 59 -9.81 -1.69 1.74
CA LEU A 59 -8.44 -1.23 1.53
C LEU A 59 -7.44 -1.91 2.48
N SER A 60 -7.87 -2.25 3.70
CA SER A 60 -7.10 -2.99 4.72
C SER A 60 -6.74 -4.42 4.29
N ASP A 61 -7.51 -5.02 3.37
CA ASP A 61 -7.20 -6.31 2.78
C ASP A 61 -6.08 -6.22 1.72
N ILE A 62 -5.83 -5.02 1.18
CA ILE A 62 -4.84 -4.77 0.12
C ILE A 62 -3.58 -4.11 0.68
N LEU A 63 -3.70 -3.24 1.69
CA LEU A 63 -2.58 -2.50 2.27
C LEU A 63 -2.51 -2.67 3.78
N VAL A 64 -1.30 -2.99 4.28
CA VAL A 64 -1.03 -3.06 5.71
C VAL A 64 0.22 -2.28 6.08
N ARG A 65 0.17 -1.56 7.20
CA ARG A 65 1.35 -0.94 7.81
C ARG A 65 1.98 -1.90 8.80
N ILE A 66 3.24 -2.26 8.58
CA ILE A 66 4.06 -3.03 9.51
C ILE A 66 5.13 -2.08 10.07
N PRO A 67 5.01 -1.60 11.32
CA PRO A 67 6.00 -0.74 11.93
C PRO A 67 7.40 -1.38 11.91
N ASN A 68 8.45 -0.60 11.60
CA ASN A 68 9.81 -1.08 11.80
C ASN A 68 10.12 -1.10 13.31
N GLU A 69 11.02 -1.99 13.74
CA GLU A 69 11.50 -2.06 15.13
C GLU A 69 12.07 -0.72 15.61
N VAL A 70 12.78 -0.01 14.73
CA VAL A 70 13.28 1.35 14.98
C VAL A 70 12.47 2.35 14.14
N PRO A 71 11.77 3.32 14.75
CA PRO A 71 11.06 4.37 14.02
C PRO A 71 12.01 5.20 13.15
N LYS A 72 11.67 5.34 11.85
CA LYS A 72 12.43 6.22 10.93
C LYS A 72 12.28 7.70 11.26
N LEU A 73 11.23 8.05 12.00
CA LEU A 73 10.99 9.39 12.50
C LEU A 73 11.44 9.43 13.96
N GLN A 74 12.74 9.65 14.21
CA GLN A 74 13.24 10.07 15.51
C GLN A 74 13.38 11.59 15.52
N ASN A 75 12.71 12.23 16.48
CA ASN A 75 12.84 13.63 16.88
C ASN A 75 13.24 14.61 15.76
N ARG A 76 12.26 15.10 14.99
CA ARG A 76 12.33 16.51 14.59
C ARG A 76 12.06 17.30 15.86
N SER A 77 13.11 17.54 16.64
CA SER A 77 13.06 18.49 17.74
C SER A 77 12.35 19.74 17.25
N ARG A 78 11.37 20.18 18.03
CA ARG A 78 10.65 21.43 17.82
C ARG A 78 11.72 22.51 17.63
N ALA A 79 11.83 23.06 16.43
CA ALA A 79 12.46 24.36 16.29
C ALA A 79 11.54 25.34 17.05
N GLY A 80 11.96 25.72 18.26
CA GLY A 80 11.26 26.69 19.10
C GLY A 80 10.83 26.19 20.49
N GLU A 81 11.73 25.63 21.27
CA GLU A 81 11.73 25.92 22.72
C GLU A 81 12.75 27.05 22.90
N ILE A 82 12.25 28.29 22.90
CA ILE A 82 13.04 29.44 23.36
C ILE A 82 13.17 29.24 24.86
N GLU A 83 14.33 28.76 25.30
CA GLU A 83 14.77 28.90 26.69
C GLU A 83 14.74 30.40 27.02
N LYS A 84 13.75 30.81 27.80
CA LYS A 84 13.85 32.01 28.62
C LYS A 84 14.61 31.59 29.87
N ASP A 85 15.89 31.92 29.93
CA ASP A 85 16.60 32.05 31.20
C ASP A 85 16.94 33.53 31.41
N ASP A 86 16.72 33.97 32.66
CA ASP A 86 16.84 35.33 33.19
C ASP A 86 18.23 35.99 33.04
#